data_AF-A0A9X2DA12-F1
#
_entry.id   AF-A0A9X2DA12-F1
#
_cell.length_a   1.000
_cell.length_b   1.000
_cell.length_c   1.000
_cell.angle_alpha   90.00
_cell.angle_beta   90.00
_cell.angle_gamma   90.00
#
_symmetry.space_group_name_H-M   'P 1'
#
loop_
_entity.id
_entity.type
_entity.pdbx_description
1 polymer ?
#
loop_
_entity_poly.entity_id
_entity_poly.type
_entity_poly.pdbx_seq_one_letter_code
_entity_poly.pdbx_strand_id
1 'polypeptide(L)' 'MVWLLLLLFPVLAVADAVWSQRFAQRLASYSTREYQVAGLDRDDVVGTHHTWGLFPWNAVRVRRRLEKARRDVAAFESRR' A
#
# COMPACT_ATOMS: atom_id res chain seq x y z
N MET A 1 25.34 -2.52 -25.23
CA MET A 1 23.90 -2.41 -24.89
C MET A 1 23.42 -3.48 -23.91
N VAL A 2 23.75 -4.76 -24.11
CA VAL A 2 23.33 -5.87 -23.20
C VAL A 2 23.78 -5.68 -21.74
N TRP A 3 25.00 -5.19 -21.51
CA TRP A 3 25.53 -4.90 -20.17
C TRP A 3 24.71 -3.86 -19.38
N LEU A 4 24.07 -2.91 -20.07
CA LEU A 4 23.27 -1.87 -19.42
C LEU A 4 21.93 -2.43 -18.91
N LEU A 5 21.33 -3.37 -19.65
CA LEU A 5 20.12 -4.08 -19.24
C LEU A 5 20.38 -5.01 -18.05
N LEU A 6 21.54 -5.66 -18.01
CA LEU A 6 21.95 -6.52 -16.89
C LEU A 6 22.14 -5.75 -15.58
N LEU A 7 22.51 -4.47 -15.64
CA LEU A 7 22.59 -3.59 -14.46
C LEU A 7 21.24 -2.96 -14.11
N LEU A 8 20.36 -2.75 -15.09
CA LEU A 8 19.03 -2.17 -14.86
C LEU A 8 18.10 -3.12 -14.11
N PHE A 9 18.16 -4.41 -14.42
CA PHE A 9 17.32 -5.43 -13.79
C PHE A 9 17.45 -5.49 -12.25
N PRO A 10 18.66 -5.59 -11.65
CA PRO A 10 18.80 -5.60 -10.20
C PRO A 10 18.39 -4.27 -9.55
N VAL A 11 18.64 -3.15 -10.23
CA VAL A 11 18.21 -1.83 -9.72
C VAL A 11 16.68 -1.74 -9.64
N LEU A 12 15.97 -2.22 -10.66
CA LEU A 12 14.50 -2.26 -10.66
C LEU A 12 13.97 -3.23 -9.61
N ALA A 13 14.58 -4.41 -9.46
CA ALA A 13 14.19 -5.39 -8.45
C ALA A 13 14.35 -4.85 -7.01
N VAL A 14 15.46 -4.16 -6.72
CA VAL A 14 15.69 -3.52 -5.42
C VAL A 14 14.71 -2.38 -5.19
N ALA A 15 14.45 -1.55 -6.21
CA ALA A 15 13.48 -0.46 -6.10
C ALA A 15 12.06 -0.96 -5.80
N ASP A 16 11.63 -2.03 -6.47
CA ASP A 16 10.34 -2.68 -6.24
C ASP A 16 10.25 -3.28 -4.83
N ALA A 17 11.28 -4.00 -4.39
CA ALA A 17 11.33 -4.56 -3.03
C ALA A 17 11.24 -3.48 -1.94
N VAL A 18 12.00 -2.39 -2.08
CA VAL A 18 11.96 -1.26 -1.14
C VAL A 18 10.59 -0.59 -1.13
N TRP A 19 9.99 -0.40 -2.31
CA TRP A 19 8.65 0.17 -2.42
C TRP A 19 7.60 -0.73 -1.76
N SER A 20 7.64 -2.04 -2.04
CA SER A 20 6.74 -3.05 -1.50
C SER A 20 6.82 -3.11 0.03
N GLN A 21 8.03 -3.10 0.59
CA GLN A 21 8.24 -3.10 2.03
C GLN A 21 7.69 -1.84 2.70
N ARG A 22 7.95 -0.66 2.12
CA ARG A 22 7.40 0.61 2.63
C ARG A 22 5.87 0.65 2.53
N PHE A 23 5.30 0.07 1.48
CA PHE A 23 3.86 -0.02 1.32
C PHE A 23 3.23 -0.95 2.38
N ALA A 24 3.83 -2.11 2.62
CA ALA A 24 3.40 -3.04 3.66
C ALA A 24 3.47 -2.42 5.07
N GLN A 25 4.55 -1.72 5.42
CA GLN A 25 4.66 -0.98 6.68
C GLN A 25 3.58 0.08 6.82
N ARG A 26 3.26 0.79 5.72
CA ARG A 26 2.22 1.80 5.71
C ARG A 26 0.82 1.18 5.84
N LEU A 27 0.54 0.05 5.18
CA LEU A 27 -0.68 -0.73 5.36
C LEU A 27 -0.86 -1.17 6.83
N ALA A 28 0.22 -1.62 7.47
CA ALA A 28 0.21 -2.03 8.87
C ALA A 28 -0.04 -0.86 9.85
N SER A 29 0.25 0.38 9.44
CA SER A 29 -0.01 1.57 10.26
C SER A 29 -1.48 1.98 10.36
N TYR A 30 -2.34 1.48 9.45
CA TYR A 30 -3.76 1.77 9.48
C TYR A 30 -4.50 0.79 10.40
N SER A 31 -5.44 1.34 11.18
CA SER A 31 -6.32 0.59 12.08
C SER A 31 -7.44 -0.12 11.32
N THR A 32 -8.01 -1.17 11.92
CA THR A 32 -9.17 -1.90 11.37
C THR A 32 -10.35 -0.98 11.04
N ARG A 33 -10.57 0.07 11.85
CA ARG A 33 -11.64 1.06 11.61
C ARG A 33 -11.41 1.81 10.29
N GLU A 34 -10.18 2.18 9.96
CA GLU A 34 -9.87 2.87 8.70
C GLU A 34 -10.07 1.96 7.49
N TYR A 35 -9.77 0.66 7.60
CA TYR A 35 -10.09 -0.33 6.56
C TYR A 35 -11.60 -0.47 6.36
N GLN A 36 -12.36 -0.57 7.45
CA GLN A 36 -13.83 -0.66 7.41
C GLN A 36 -14.45 0.58 6.76
N VAL A 37 -14.02 1.78 7.17
CA VAL A 37 -14.49 3.05 6.59
C VAL A 37 -14.08 3.20 5.12
N ALA A 38 -12.91 2.68 4.74
CA ALA A 38 -12.47 2.63 3.35
C ALA A 38 -13.23 1.61 2.49
N GLY A 39 -14.06 0.75 3.10
CA GLY A 39 -14.74 -0.36 2.43
C GLY A 39 -13.77 -1.39 1.87
N LEU A 40 -12.68 -1.65 2.59
CA LEU A 40 -11.62 -2.58 2.22
C LEU A 40 -11.51 -3.68 3.27
N ASP A 41 -11.34 -4.92 2.82
CA ASP A 41 -10.94 -6.00 3.69
C ASP A 41 -9.41 -5.95 3.88
N ARG A 42 -8.98 -5.87 5.14
CA ARG A 42 -7.56 -5.79 5.50
C ARG A 42 -6.84 -7.06 5.07
N ASP A 43 -7.45 -8.22 5.29
CA ASP A 43 -6.79 -9.50 5.03
C ASP A 43 -6.72 -9.77 3.53
N ASP A 44 -7.73 -9.35 2.76
CA ASP A 44 -7.70 -9.39 1.30
C ASP A 44 -6.61 -8.47 0.71
N VAL A 45 -6.53 -7.22 1.20
CA VAL A 45 -5.53 -6.24 0.72
C VAL A 45 -4.11 -6.66 1.07
N VAL A 46 -3.87 -7.10 2.31
CA VAL A 46 -2.55 -7.55 2.78
C VAL A 46 -2.19 -8.89 2.14
N GLY A 47 -3.15 -9.81 2.05
CA GLY A 47 -2.98 -11.13 1.42
C GLY A 47 -2.67 -11.02 -0.07
N THR A 48 -3.39 -10.16 -0.80
CA THR A 48 -3.11 -9.87 -2.21
C THR A 48 -1.72 -9.25 -2.39
N HIS A 49 -1.32 -8.32 -1.51
CA HIS A 49 0.02 -7.72 -1.55
C HIS A 49 1.12 -8.76 -1.34
N HIS A 50 0.93 -9.65 -0.38
CA HIS A 50 1.90 -10.66 -0.03
C HIS A 50 2.00 -11.78 -1.08
N THR A 51 0.89 -12.15 -1.72
CA THR A 51 0.83 -13.29 -2.64
C THR A 51 1.26 -12.94 -4.05
N TRP A 52 0.83 -11.79 -4.57
CA TRP A 52 1.00 -11.42 -5.98
C TRP A 52 1.82 -10.14 -6.17
N GLY A 53 2.08 -9.40 -5.09
CA GLY A 53 2.39 -7.97 -5.16
C GLY A 53 1.15 -7.18 -5.59
N LEU A 54 0.90 -6.03 -4.98
CA LEU A 54 -0.07 -5.11 -5.58
C LEU A 54 0.58 -4.41 -6.77
N PHE A 55 -0.08 -4.48 -7.93
CA PHE A 55 0.24 -3.59 -9.04
C PHE A 55 0.29 -2.14 -8.52
N PRO A 56 1.28 -1.32 -8.96
CA PRO A 56 1.49 0.03 -8.42
C PRO A 56 0.22 0.89 -8.42
N TRP A 57 -0.62 0.71 -9.45
CA TRP A 57 -1.89 1.41 -9.58
C TRP A 57 -2.93 1.04 -8.51
N ASN A 58 -3.06 -0.25 -8.21
CA ASN A 58 -3.98 -0.73 -7.17
C ASN A 58 -3.48 -0.29 -5.79
N ALA A 59 -2.17 -0.33 -5.54
CA ALA A 59 -1.59 0.13 -4.28
C ALA A 59 -1.87 1.62 -4.04
N VAL A 60 -1.74 2.45 -5.08
CA VAL A 60 -2.08 3.88 -5.00
C VAL A 60 -3.57 4.08 -4.72
N ARG A 61 -4.45 3.30 -5.36
CA ARG A 61 -5.90 3.40 -5.13
C ARG A 61 -6.27 3.01 -3.70
N VAL A 62 -5.74 1.89 -3.20
CA VAL A 62 -5.92 1.41 -1.83
C VAL A 62 -5.43 2.48 -0.84
N ARG A 63 -4.22 3.01 -1.06
CA ARG A 63 -3.65 4.06 -0.21
C ARG A 63 -4.55 5.30 -0.14
N ARG A 64 -5.02 5.79 -1.29
CA ARG A 64 -5.90 6.97 -1.34
C ARG A 64 -7.22 6.75 -0.58
N ARG A 65 -7.79 5.54 -0.66
CA ARG A 65 -9.01 5.19 0.10
C ARG A 65 -8.74 5.17 1.59
N LEU A 66 -7.64 4.56 2.03
CA LEU A 66 -7.25 4.53 3.46
C LEU A 66 -6.91 5.92 4.00
N GLU A 67 -6.21 6.77 3.23
CA GLU A 67 -5.94 8.16 3.61
C GLU A 67 -7.21 9.00 3.72
N LYS A 68 -8.21 8.76 2.86
CA LYS A 68 -9.52 9.39 2.99
C LYS A 68 -10.22 8.92 4.26
N ALA A 69 -10.31 7.60 4.48
CA ALA A 69 -10.92 7.03 5.67
C ALA A 69 -10.28 7.53 6.97
N ARG A 70 -8.95 7.62 7.02
CA ARG A 70 -8.20 8.20 8.15
C ARG A 70 -8.63 9.63 8.46
N ARG A 71 -8.79 10.47 7.43
CA ARG A 71 -9.27 11.85 7.61
C ARG A 71 -10.71 11.89 8.09
N ASP A 72 -11.57 11.03 7.56
CA ASP A 72 -12.97 10.95 7.97
C ASP A 72 -13.10 10.50 9.43
N VAL A 73 -12.31 9.50 9.86
CA VAL A 73 -12.23 9.04 11.26
C VAL A 73 -11.70 10.15 12.17
N ALA A 74 -10.59 10.81 11.80
CA ALA A 74 -10.02 11.89 12.59
C ALA A 74 -10.99 13.09 12.72
N ALA A 75 -11.71 13.43 11.64
CA ALA A 75 -12.71 14.49 11.66
C ALA A 75 -13.89 14.13 12.57
N PHE A 76 -14.33 12.86 12.56
CA PHE A 76 -15.36 12.39 13.48
C PHE A 76 -14.89 12.43 14.94
N GLU A 77 -13.68 11.97 15.23
CA GLU A 77 -13.09 12.00 16.58
C GLU A 77 -12.90 13.42 17.10
N SER A 78 -12.56 14.38 16.22
CA SER A 78 -12.43 15.80 16.60
C SER A 78 -13.76 16.50 16.91
N ARG A 79 -14.89 15.94 16.47
CA ARG A 79 -16.24 16.51 16.69
C ARG A 79 -16.92 15.95 17.93
N ARG A 80 -16.33 14.94 18.57
CA ARG A 80 -16.84 14.28 19.77
C ARG A 80 -16.15 14.82 21.01
#